data_AF-A0A0P9T0M0-F1
#
_entry.id   AF-A0A0P9T0M0-F1
#
_cell.length_a   1.000
_cell.length_b   1.000
_cell.length_c   1.000
_cell.angle_alpha   90.00
_cell.angle_beta   90.00
_cell.angle_gamma   90.00
#
_symmetry.space_group_name_H-M   'P 1'
#
loop_
_entity.id
_entity.type
_entity.pdbx_description
1 polymer ?
#
loop_
_entity_poly.entity_id
_entity_poly.type
_entity_poly.pdbx_seq_one_letter_code
_entity_poly.pdbx_strand_id
1 'polypeptide(L)' 'MSPCLLQARDCVPDYVAGLSIGAYPAAVISGALAFADAVRLVALRGELMQSAWPEGYGMTAVIGLDQTQVEALI' A
#
# COMPACT_ATOMS: atom_id res chain seq x y z
N MET A 1 19.16 -0.69 -11.16
CA MET A 1 18.24 -0.48 -10.01
C MET A 1 19.11 -0.04 -8.84
N SER A 2 18.81 1.09 -8.20
CA SER A 2 19.46 1.41 -6.93
C SER A 2 18.96 0.38 -5.88
N PRO A 3 19.86 -0.26 -5.12
CA PRO A 3 19.46 -1.29 -4.17
C PRO A 3 18.61 -0.68 -3.05
N CYS A 4 17.54 -1.38 -2.65
CA CYS A 4 16.75 -0.96 -1.48
C CYS A 4 17.60 -1.12 -0.20
N LEU A 5 17.24 -0.41 0.88
CA LEU A 5 18.04 -0.40 2.12
C LEU A 5 18.31 -1.81 2.67
N LEU A 6 17.37 -2.75 2.49
CA LEU A 6 17.53 -4.15 2.90
C LEU A 6 18.67 -4.83 2.12
N GLN A 7 18.69 -4.68 0.80
CA GLN A 7 19.76 -5.20 -0.05
C GLN A 7 21.11 -4.55 0.27
N ALA A 8 21.12 -3.25 0.56
CA ALA A 8 22.34 -2.54 0.98
C ALA A 8 22.89 -3.00 2.34
N ARG A 9 22.11 -3.76 3.11
CA ARG A 9 22.48 -4.38 4.38
C ARG A 9 22.60 -5.91 4.29
N ASP A 10 22.71 -6.44 3.08
CA ASP A 10 22.77 -7.88 2.79
C ASP A 10 21.60 -8.67 3.39
N CYS A 11 20.45 -8.01 3.58
CA CYS A 11 19.22 -8.61 4.08
C CYS A 11 18.32 -8.97 2.90
N VAL A 12 18.12 -10.28 2.69
CA VAL A 12 17.23 -10.83 1.67
C VAL A 12 16.03 -11.45 2.37
N PRO A 13 14.84 -10.82 2.36
CA PRO A 13 13.67 -11.37 3.01
C PRO A 13 13.11 -12.56 2.22
N ASP A 14 12.75 -13.64 2.92
CA ASP A 14 12.06 -14.79 2.30
C ASP A 14 10.62 -14.45 1.89
N TYR A 15 9.98 -13.53 2.64
CA TYR A 15 8.61 -13.09 2.40
C TYR A 15 8.48 -11.58 2.59
N VAL A 16 7.62 -10.96 1.78
CA VAL A 16 7.28 -9.55 1.87
C VAL A 16 5.77 -9.36 1.76
N ALA A 17 5.23 -8.41 2.53
CA ALA A 17 3.83 -8.02 2.48
C ALA A 17 3.71 -6.51 2.66
N GLY A 18 2.64 -5.94 2.13
CA GLY A 18 2.37 -4.51 2.25
C GLY A 18 0.88 -4.22 2.24
N LEU A 19 0.44 -3.31 3.10
CA LEU A 19 -0.96 -2.92 3.23
C LEU A 19 -1.26 -1.66 2.42
N SER A 20 -2.36 -1.66 1.67
CA SER A 20 -2.80 -0.52 0.86
C SER A 20 -1.66 -0.01 -0.04
N ILE A 21 -1.21 1.23 0.11
CA ILE A 21 -0.08 1.79 -0.65
C ILE A 21 1.24 1.04 -0.43
N GLY A 22 1.38 0.30 0.68
CA GLY A 22 2.55 -0.53 0.96
C GLY A 22 2.68 -1.76 0.07
N ALA A 23 1.63 -2.18 -0.64
CA ALA A 23 1.71 -3.32 -1.56
C ALA A 23 2.67 -3.09 -2.74
N TYR A 24 2.81 -1.84 -3.20
CA TYR A 24 3.71 -1.47 -4.30
C TYR A 24 5.19 -1.68 -3.96
N PRO A 25 5.75 -1.13 -2.85
CA PRO A 25 7.12 -1.43 -2.47
C PRO A 25 7.34 -2.91 -2.15
N ALA A 26 6.34 -3.63 -1.59
CA ALA A 26 6.45 -5.08 -1.40
C ALA A 26 6.62 -5.81 -2.74
N ALA A 27 5.85 -5.44 -3.77
CA ALA A 27 5.99 -5.98 -5.12
C ALA A 27 7.33 -5.61 -5.79
N VAL A 28 7.90 -4.44 -5.47
CA VAL A 28 9.24 -4.08 -5.94
C VAL A 28 10.31 -4.94 -5.28
N ILE A 29 10.23 -5.16 -3.97
CA ILE A 29 11.20 -5.97 -3.23
C ILE A 29 11.13 -7.44 -3.64
N SER A 30 9.93 -7.97 -3.93
CA SER A 30 9.75 -9.33 -4.44
C SER A 30 10.18 -9.50 -5.91
N GLY A 31 10.49 -8.40 -6.61
CA GLY A 31 10.83 -8.42 -8.03
C GLY A 31 9.62 -8.55 -8.98
N ALA A 32 8.40 -8.54 -8.46
CA ALA A 32 7.18 -8.60 -9.27
C ALA A 32 6.92 -7.31 -10.07
N LEU A 33 7.43 -6.17 -9.60
CA LEU A 33 7.35 -4.88 -10.31
C LEU A 33 8.72 -4.20 -10.37
N ALA A 34 9.02 -3.59 -11.51
CA ALA A 34 10.15 -2.67 -11.59
C ALA A 34 9.86 -1.40 -10.77
N PHE A 35 10.90 -0.85 -10.12
CA PHE A 35 10.75 0.34 -9.28
C PHE A 35 10.11 1.53 -10.02
N ALA A 36 10.54 1.80 -11.26
CA ALA A 36 10.00 2.90 -12.05
C ALA A 36 8.50 2.73 -12.34
N ASP A 37 8.07 1.51 -12.64
CA ASP A 37 6.66 1.21 -12.90
C ASP A 37 5.82 1.31 -11.62
N ALA A 38 6.36 0.85 -10.49
CA ALA A 38 5.70 0.98 -9.20
C ALA A 38 5.46 2.45 -8.81
N VAL A 39 6.45 3.33 -9.03
CA VAL A 39 6.30 4.78 -8.80
C VAL A 39 5.19 5.38 -9.68
N ARG A 40 5.16 5.02 -10.97
CA ARG A 40 4.12 5.48 -11.90
C ARG A 40 2.73 5.01 -11.48
N LEU A 41 2.61 3.74 -11.06
CA LEU A 41 1.34 3.18 -10.60
C LEU A 41 0.85 3.82 -9.30
N VAL A 42 1.75 4.13 -8.36
CA VAL A 42 1.40 4.83 -7.11
C VAL A 42 0.85 6.23 -7.42
N ALA A 43 1.51 6.97 -8.31
CA ALA A 43 1.05 8.29 -8.73
C ALA A 43 -0.33 8.22 -9.39
N LEU A 44 -0.49 7.34 -10.39
CA LEU A 44 -1.76 7.13 -11.08
C LEU A 44 -2.87 6.72 -10.11
N ARG A 45 -2.59 5.83 -9.14
CA ARG A 45 -3.56 5.46 -8.10
C ARG A 45 -4.00 6.67 -7.29
N GLY A 46 -3.07 7.53 -6.88
CA GLY A 46 -3.39 8.75 -6.13
C GLY A 46 -4.29 9.69 -6.92
N GLU A 47 -3.96 9.93 -8.19
CA GLU A 47 -4.75 10.76 -9.11
C GLU A 47 -6.17 10.19 -9.28
N LEU A 48 -6.29 8.89 -9.55
CA LEU A 48 -7.58 8.24 -9.72
C LEU A 48 -8.42 8.28 -8.45
N MET A 49 -7.83 8.00 -7.28
CA MET A 49 -8.53 8.07 -5.99
C MET A 49 -9.05 9.49 -5.71
N GLN A 50 -8.20 10.51 -5.91
CA GLN A 50 -8.58 11.91 -5.72
C GLN A 50 -9.69 12.35 -6.68
N SER A 51 -9.65 11.88 -7.93
CA SER A 51 -10.64 12.25 -8.95
C SER A 51 -12.00 11.58 -8.75
N ALA A 52 -12.02 10.36 -8.19
CA ALA A 52 -13.25 9.58 -8.04
C ALA A 52 -14.17 10.13 -6.95
N TRP A 53 -13.60 10.57 -5.82
CA TRP A 53 -14.33 11.23 -4.72
C TRP A 53 -13.54 12.46 -4.29
N PRO A 54 -13.86 13.67 -4.79
CA PRO A 54 -13.10 14.89 -4.46
C PRO A 54 -13.34 15.38 -3.02
N GLU A 55 -14.55 15.18 -2.49
CA GLU A 55 -14.97 15.66 -1.17
C GLU A 55 -16.08 14.78 -0.58
N GLY A 56 -16.41 15.00 0.70
CA GLY A 56 -17.53 14.33 1.37
C GLY A 56 -17.24 12.94 1.95
N TYR A 57 -15.97 12.57 2.11
CA TYR A 57 -15.55 11.27 2.67
C TYR A 57 -14.47 11.44 3.74
N GLY A 58 -14.27 10.40 4.54
CA GLY A 58 -13.26 10.34 5.58
C GLY A 58 -12.98 8.91 6.01
N MET A 59 -11.94 8.72 6.80
CA MET A 59 -11.57 7.43 7.37
C MET A 59 -11.31 7.60 8.87
N THR A 60 -11.86 6.71 9.68
CA THR A 60 -11.62 6.68 11.12
C THR A 60 -11.21 5.28 11.55
N ALA A 61 -10.33 5.20 12.53
CA ALA A 61 -9.94 3.93 13.14
C ALA A 61 -10.85 3.67 14.35
N VAL A 62 -11.54 2.52 14.34
CA VAL A 62 -12.37 2.06 15.46
C VAL A 62 -11.64 0.93 16.17
N ILE A 63 -11.60 0.97 17.50
CA ILE A 63 -10.90 -0.01 18.33
C ILE A 63 -11.91 -0.64 19.28
N GLY A 64 -11.79 -1.95 19.51
CA GLY A 64 -12.59 -2.69 20.49
C GLY A 64 -13.89 -3.30 19.95
N LEU A 65 -14.20 -3.08 18.67
CA LEU A 65 -15.25 -3.79 17.95
C LEU A 65 -14.62 -4.70 16.90
N ASP A 66 -15.20 -5.88 16.69
CA ASP A 66 -14.91 -6.71 15.54
C ASP A 66 -15.68 -6.27 14.28
N GLN A 67 -15.40 -6.91 13.15
CA GLN A 67 -16.03 -6.58 11.87
C GLN A 67 -17.56 -6.71 11.91
N THR A 68 -18.09 -7.80 12.47
CA THR A 68 -19.54 -8.05 12.56
C THR A 68 -20.24 -6.96 13.37
N GLN A 69 -19.61 -6.53 14.48
CA GLN A 69 -20.13 -5.48 15.33
C GLN A 69 -20.12 -4.11 14.62
N VAL A 70 -19.08 -3.81 13.84
CA VAL A 70 -19.01 -2.57 13.05
C VAL A 70 -20.05 -2.55 11.94
N GLU A 71 -20.24 -3.67 11.23
CA GLU A 71 -21.22 -3.79 10.14
C GLU A 71 -22.66 -3.55 10.60
N ALA A 72 -23.00 -3.89 11.85
CA ALA A 72 -24.33 -3.63 12.40
C ALA A 72 -24.63 -2.14 12.69
N LEU A 73 -23.63 -1.25 12.59
CA LEU A 73 -23.74 0.18 12.90
C LEU A 73 -23.94 1.07 11.65
N ILE A 74 -23.81 0.50 10.45
CA ILE A 74 -23.90 1.18 9.14
C ILE A 74 -25.04 0.61 8.31
#